data_AF-A0A522R3T1-F1
#
_entry.id   AF-A0A522R3T1-F1
#
_cell.length_a   1.000
_cell.length_b   1.000
_cell.length_c   1.000
_cell.angle_alpha   90.00
_cell.angle_beta   90.00
_cell.angle_gamma   90.00
#
_symmetry.space_group_name_H-M   'P 1'
#
loop_
_entity.id
_entity.type
_entity.pdbx_description
1 polymer ?
#
loop_
_entity_poly.entity_id
_entity_poly.type
_entity_poly.pdbx_seq_one_letter_code
_entity_poly.pdbx_strand_id
1 'polypeptide(L)'
;MPSRQPSALIRIKARMPLDFLFWQTDKQRKQVMPTASTNPWTDISAPAMPFLTNGPKLVFALARLQANAAKSMLRYQIEAFGFLKHRCEENMKLVDALARSDEFGDALEVCGNFCSKAVADYSSEAGKVAEIGSRLATNTAASMRREAKTITDDPVPSTVG
;
A
#
# COMPACT_ATOMS: atom_id res chain seq x y z
N MET A 1 -9.89 48.30 18.75
CA MET A 1 -8.97 48.71 17.66
C MET A 1 -8.00 49.76 18.20
N PRO A 2 -6.73 49.87 17.74
CA PRO A 2 -5.99 48.99 16.83
C PRO A 2 -4.51 48.70 17.23
N SER A 3 -3.97 47.63 16.62
CA SER A 3 -2.63 47.42 16.03
C SER A 3 -1.38 48.19 16.51
N ARG A 4 -0.25 47.50 16.68
CA ARG A 4 0.74 47.21 15.60
C ARG A 4 2.00 46.52 16.19
N GLN A 5 2.41 45.40 15.58
CA GLN A 5 3.81 44.97 15.63
C GLN A 5 4.69 45.96 14.83
N PRO A 6 6.01 45.99 15.12
CA PRO A 6 6.94 45.41 14.15
C PRO A 6 8.12 44.60 14.74
N SER A 7 8.47 43.57 13.99
CA SER A 7 9.65 42.70 13.90
C SER A 7 11.03 43.28 14.25
N ALA A 8 11.87 42.51 14.96
CA ALA A 8 13.34 42.55 14.84
C ALA A 8 14.04 41.25 15.31
N LEU A 9 14.50 40.48 14.31
CA LEU A 9 15.80 39.79 14.17
C LEU A 9 16.45 38.96 15.30
N ILE A 10 16.67 37.70 14.92
CA ILE A 10 17.50 36.62 15.48
C ILE A 10 18.99 37.02 15.65
N ARG A 11 19.62 36.65 16.77
CA ARG A 11 21.00 36.13 16.79
C ARG A 11 21.34 35.38 18.09
N ILE A 12 21.18 34.05 18.12
CA ILE A 12 21.83 33.19 19.13
C ILE A 12 23.06 32.56 18.48
N LYS A 13 24.25 32.93 18.94
CA LYS A 13 25.51 32.28 18.57
C LYS A 13 26.08 31.57 19.79
N ALA A 14 25.63 30.33 20.03
CA ALA A 14 26.26 29.46 21.00
C ALA A 14 27.51 28.84 20.34
N ARG A 15 28.69 29.40 20.64
CA ARG A 15 29.98 28.82 20.27
C ARG A 15 30.37 27.84 21.38
N MET A 16 30.14 26.55 21.16
CA MET A 16 30.59 25.52 22.10
C MET A 16 32.13 25.44 22.09
N PRO A 17 32.78 25.32 23.27
CA PRO A 17 34.23 25.25 23.38
C PRO A 17 34.78 23.95 22.77
N LEU A 18 35.94 24.04 22.11
CA LEU A 18 36.59 22.92 21.41
C LEU A 18 36.88 21.72 22.33
N ASP A 19 37.07 21.98 23.64
CA ASP A 19 37.30 20.96 24.65
C ASP A 19 36.09 20.04 24.83
N PHE A 20 34.88 20.57 24.64
CA PHE A 20 33.64 19.79 24.68
C PHE A 20 33.52 18.88 23.45
N LEU A 21 33.93 19.36 22.28
CA LEU A 21 34.01 18.54 21.07
C LEU A 21 35.05 17.43 21.23
N PHE A 22 36.22 17.74 21.79
CA PHE A 22 37.29 16.76 22.03
C PHE A 22 36.84 15.69 23.04
N TRP A 23 36.23 16.10 24.16
CA TRP A 23 35.67 15.18 25.14
C TRP A 23 34.57 14.30 24.54
N GLN A 24 33.69 14.87 23.71
CA GLN A 24 32.64 14.10 23.03
C GLN A 24 33.23 13.11 22.02
N THR A 25 34.26 13.48 21.26
CA THR A 25 34.92 12.57 20.31
C THR A 25 35.71 11.45 21.00
N ASP A 26 36.36 11.72 22.13
CA ASP A 26 37.08 10.69 22.89
C ASP A 26 36.11 9.72 23.59
N LYS A 27 34.98 10.23 24.08
CA LYS A 27 33.90 9.42 24.65
C LYS A 27 33.25 8.50 23.62
N GLN A 28 33.08 8.97 22.38
CA GLN A 28 32.60 8.15 21.27
C GLN A 28 33.65 7.12 20.83
N ARG A 29 34.94 7.49 20.78
CA ARG A 29 36.03 6.56 20.43
C ARG A 29 36.14 5.40 21.42
N LYS A 30 35.98 5.66 22.72
CA LYS A 30 36.06 4.63 23.78
C LYS A 30 34.82 3.74 23.89
N GLN A 31 33.65 4.19 23.43
CA GLN A 31 32.46 3.32 23.33
C GLN A 31 32.46 2.43 22.08
N VAL A 32 33.22 2.78 21.03
CA VAL A 32 33.17 2.11 19.71
C VAL A 32 34.27 1.06 19.52
N MET A 33 35.05 0.71 20.56
CA MET A 33 36.06 -0.35 20.49
C MET A 33 35.67 -1.57 21.33
N PRO A 34 34.83 -2.49 20.81
CA PRO A 34 34.88 -3.88 21.24
C PRO A 34 36.16 -4.52 20.70
N THR A 35 37.06 -4.93 21.59
CA THR A 35 38.18 -5.80 21.22
C THR A 35 37.66 -7.21 20.98
N ALA A 36 37.13 -7.46 19.79
CA ALA A 36 37.04 -8.78 19.17
C ALA A 36 36.60 -8.57 17.71
N SER A 37 37.36 -9.15 16.79
CA SER A 37 37.02 -9.25 15.38
C SER A 37 35.71 -10.02 15.20
N THR A 38 34.58 -9.32 15.10
CA THR A 38 33.34 -9.85 14.55
C THR A 38 32.91 -8.96 13.38
N ASN A 39 33.04 -9.53 12.20
CA ASN A 39 32.54 -9.01 10.94
C ASN A 39 31.04 -8.67 11.05
N PRO A 40 30.60 -7.49 10.56
CA PRO A 40 29.23 -7.01 10.69
C PRO A 40 28.19 -7.80 9.87
N TRP A 41 28.65 -8.81 9.12
CA TRP A 41 27.79 -9.73 8.37
C TRP A 41 27.41 -10.99 9.16
N THR A 42 28.01 -11.24 10.32
CA THR A 42 27.76 -12.48 11.09
C THR A 42 27.14 -12.25 12.47
N ASP A 43 27.00 -11.01 12.92
CA ASP A 43 26.33 -10.69 14.19
C ASP A 43 24.93 -10.11 13.97
N ILE A 44 24.21 -10.67 12.99
CA ILE A 44 22.76 -10.73 13.08
C ILE A 44 22.45 -11.85 14.07
N SER A 45 22.73 -11.61 15.36
CA SER A 45 21.94 -12.24 16.39
C SER A 45 20.54 -11.68 16.23
N ALA A 46 19.81 -12.26 15.27
CA ALA A 46 18.44 -11.91 14.99
C ALA A 46 17.72 -12.00 16.33
N PRO A 47 17.08 -10.94 16.86
CA PRO A 47 16.05 -11.16 17.86
C PRO A 47 15.13 -12.17 17.21
N ALA A 48 15.08 -13.39 17.76
CA ALA A 48 14.55 -14.58 17.09
C ALA A 48 13.33 -14.18 16.25
N MET A 49 13.59 -13.99 14.96
CA MET A 49 12.60 -13.51 14.03
C MET A 49 11.54 -14.63 14.09
N PRO A 50 10.25 -14.37 14.36
CA PRO A 50 9.24 -15.42 14.57
C PRO A 50 9.12 -16.41 13.38
N PHE A 51 9.76 -16.05 12.28
CA PHE A 51 10.09 -16.85 11.11
C PHE A 51 11.02 -18.06 11.37
N LEU A 52 11.80 -18.13 12.45
CA LEU A 52 12.73 -19.25 12.69
C LEU A 52 12.10 -20.41 13.46
N THR A 53 11.07 -20.16 14.29
CA THR A 53 10.34 -21.21 15.01
C THR A 53 9.11 -21.72 14.25
N ASN A 54 8.56 -20.93 13.31
CA ASN A 54 7.38 -21.24 12.48
C ASN A 54 7.59 -21.02 10.97
N GLY A 55 8.84 -21.01 10.49
CA GLY A 55 9.24 -20.57 9.14
C GLY A 55 8.47 -21.18 7.96
N PRO A 56 8.30 -22.51 7.89
CA PRO A 56 7.54 -23.12 6.81
C PRO A 56 6.08 -22.66 6.78
N LYS A 57 5.41 -22.54 7.94
CA LYS A 57 4.01 -22.08 8.04
C LYS A 57 3.88 -20.64 7.52
N LEU A 58 4.79 -19.75 7.93
CA LEU A 58 4.84 -18.36 7.47
C LEU A 58 5.09 -18.22 5.96
N VAL A 59 6.00 -19.02 5.40
CA VAL A 59 6.28 -19.04 3.96
C VAL A 59 5.04 -19.50 3.18
N PHE A 60 4.36 -20.56 3.61
CA PHE A 60 3.12 -21.01 2.97
C PHE A 60 1.97 -20.01 3.11
N ALA A 61 1.85 -19.32 4.26
CA ALA A 61 0.87 -18.27 4.47
C ALA A 61 1.09 -17.08 3.53
N LEU A 62 2.34 -16.65 3.37
CA LEU A 62 2.71 -15.58 2.43
C LEU A 62 2.46 -16.00 0.97
N ALA A 63 2.81 -17.23 0.60
CA ALA A 63 2.55 -17.76 -0.74
C ALA A 63 1.05 -17.80 -1.06
N ARG A 64 0.21 -18.19 -0.10
CA ARG A 64 -1.27 -18.17 -0.25
C ARG A 64 -1.80 -16.74 -0.38
N LEU A 65 -1.26 -15.80 0.40
CA LEU A 65 -1.62 -14.38 0.29
C LEU A 65 -1.26 -13.83 -1.09
N GLN A 66 -0.04 -14.11 -1.57
CA GLN A 66 0.44 -13.70 -2.89
C GLN A 66 -0.40 -14.31 -4.02
N ALA A 67 -0.73 -15.60 -3.94
CA ALA A 67 -1.59 -16.28 -4.91
C ALA A 67 -3.01 -15.69 -4.93
N ASN A 68 -3.58 -15.36 -3.77
CA ASN A 68 -4.89 -14.71 -3.69
C ASN A 68 -4.87 -13.29 -4.24
N ALA A 69 -3.81 -12.52 -4.00
CA ALA A 69 -3.62 -11.20 -4.58
C ALA A 69 -3.51 -11.28 -6.11
N ALA A 70 -2.70 -12.20 -6.63
CA ALA A 70 -2.57 -12.44 -8.07
C ALA A 70 -3.91 -12.84 -8.71
N LYS A 71 -4.68 -13.72 -8.05
CA LYS A 71 -6.03 -14.11 -8.51
C LYS A 71 -7.00 -12.94 -8.54
N SER A 72 -6.99 -12.07 -7.53
CA SER A 72 -7.81 -10.86 -7.51
C SER A 72 -7.38 -9.87 -8.60
N MET A 73 -6.08 -9.74 -8.85
CA MET A 73 -5.56 -8.91 -9.93
C MET A 73 -6.02 -9.40 -11.31
N LEU A 74 -5.97 -10.72 -11.57
CA LEU A 74 -6.47 -11.28 -12.82
C LEU A 74 -7.98 -11.04 -13.00
N ARG A 75 -8.77 -11.13 -11.92
CA ARG A 75 -10.19 -10.80 -11.97
C ARG A 75 -10.42 -9.32 -12.29
N TYR A 76 -9.66 -8.44 -11.67
CA TYR A 76 -9.70 -7.01 -11.99
C TYR A 76 -9.37 -6.76 -13.46
N GLN A 77 -8.33 -7.41 -13.99
CA GLN A 77 -7.98 -7.29 -15.41
C GLN A 77 -9.11 -7.78 -16.33
N ILE A 78 -9.74 -8.91 -16.02
CA ILE A 78 -10.86 -9.45 -16.80
C ILE A 78 -12.02 -8.45 -16.84
N GLU A 79 -12.43 -7.92 -15.68
CA GLU A 79 -13.52 -6.92 -15.61
C GLU A 79 -13.14 -5.65 -16.38
N ALA A 80 -11.93 -5.13 -16.19
CA ALA A 80 -11.45 -3.93 -16.88
C ALA A 80 -11.43 -4.10 -18.41
N PHE A 81 -11.00 -5.26 -18.93
CA PHE A 81 -11.04 -5.53 -20.36
C PHE A 81 -12.46 -5.74 -20.89
N GLY A 82 -13.33 -6.39 -20.11
CA GLY A 82 -14.74 -6.53 -20.44
C GLY A 82 -15.43 -5.17 -20.55
N PHE A 83 -15.17 -4.29 -19.59
CA PHE A 83 -15.67 -2.92 -19.58
C PHE A 83 -15.14 -2.10 -20.76
N LEU A 84 -13.84 -2.19 -21.04
CA LEU A 84 -13.23 -1.45 -22.15
C LEU A 84 -13.84 -1.86 -23.50
N LYS A 85 -14.04 -3.17 -23.72
CA LYS A 85 -14.73 -3.68 -24.91
C LYS A 85 -16.14 -3.11 -25.02
N HIS A 86 -16.94 -3.22 -23.96
CA HIS A 86 -18.31 -2.67 -23.91
C HIS A 86 -18.30 -1.18 -24.25
N ARG A 87 -17.37 -0.40 -23.70
CA ARG A 87 -17.29 1.03 -23.97
C ARG A 87 -16.88 1.33 -25.40
N CYS A 88 -16.00 0.54 -26.02
CA CYS A 88 -15.69 0.65 -27.45
C CYS A 88 -16.94 0.38 -28.32
N GLU A 89 -17.74 -0.64 -28.00
CA GLU A 89 -18.97 -0.96 -28.72
C GLU A 89 -20.00 0.19 -28.64
N GLU A 90 -20.18 0.76 -27.45
CA GLU A 90 -21.06 1.92 -27.29
C GLU A 90 -20.53 3.18 -28.00
N ASN A 91 -19.20 3.39 -28.06
CA ASN A 91 -18.61 4.47 -28.85
C ASN A 91 -18.89 4.28 -30.35
N MET A 92 -18.82 3.06 -30.87
CA MET A 92 -19.18 2.78 -32.26
C MET A 92 -20.66 3.10 -32.52
N LYS A 93 -21.55 2.68 -31.62
CA LYS A 93 -22.99 3.01 -31.72
C LYS A 93 -23.23 4.52 -31.71
N LEU A 94 -22.47 5.29 -30.92
CA LEU A 94 -22.55 6.75 -30.93
C LEU A 94 -22.16 7.32 -32.29
N VAL A 95 -21.04 6.89 -32.85
CA VAL A 95 -20.58 7.36 -34.18
C VAL A 95 -21.60 7.01 -35.26
N ASP A 96 -22.12 5.79 -35.26
CA ASP A 96 -23.16 5.36 -36.20
C ASP A 96 -24.46 6.17 -36.04
N ALA A 97 -24.85 6.48 -34.81
CA ALA A 97 -26.04 7.28 -34.54
C ALA A 97 -25.86 8.72 -35.01
N LEU A 98 -24.72 9.35 -34.72
CA LEU A 98 -24.40 10.71 -35.17
C LEU A 98 -24.32 10.80 -36.70
N ALA A 99 -23.77 9.77 -37.36
CA ALA A 99 -23.70 9.73 -38.83
C ALA A 99 -25.09 9.62 -39.50
N ARG A 100 -26.12 9.19 -38.76
CA ARG A 100 -27.50 9.09 -39.23
C ARG A 100 -28.37 10.26 -38.76
N SER A 101 -27.86 11.14 -37.91
CA SER A 101 -28.61 12.32 -37.43
C SER A 101 -28.60 13.40 -38.50
N ASP A 102 -29.77 13.70 -39.06
CA ASP A 102 -29.93 14.76 -40.06
C ASP A 102 -30.13 16.15 -39.41
N GLU A 103 -30.57 16.18 -38.15
CA GLU A 103 -30.79 17.41 -37.39
C GLU A 103 -29.84 17.54 -36.19
N PHE A 104 -29.46 18.79 -35.88
CA PHE A 104 -28.61 19.09 -34.74
C PHE A 104 -29.27 18.71 -33.39
N GLY A 105 -30.61 18.81 -33.30
CA GLY A 105 -31.36 18.39 -32.12
C GLY A 105 -31.20 16.90 -31.84
N ASP A 106 -31.35 16.06 -32.87
CA ASP A 106 -31.19 14.61 -32.78
C ASP A 106 -29.77 14.24 -32.35
N ALA A 107 -28.76 14.90 -32.93
CA ALA A 107 -27.36 14.67 -32.57
C ALA A 107 -27.09 15.01 -31.08
N LEU A 108 -27.66 16.11 -30.57
CA LEU A 108 -27.55 16.49 -29.17
C LEU A 108 -28.27 15.52 -28.24
N GLU A 109 -29.45 15.03 -28.60
CA GLU A 109 -30.18 14.03 -27.83
C GLU A 109 -29.39 12.72 -27.74
N VAL A 110 -28.85 12.25 -28.87
CA VAL A 110 -27.98 11.07 -28.95
C VAL A 110 -26.76 11.23 -28.03
N CYS A 111 -26.10 12.39 -28.06
CA CYS A 111 -24.98 12.70 -27.18
C CYS A 111 -25.39 12.69 -25.70
N GLY A 112 -26.51 13.31 -25.35
CA GLY A 112 -27.03 13.35 -23.99
C GLY A 112 -27.33 11.96 -23.44
N ASN A 113 -28.03 11.14 -24.22
CA ASN A 113 -28.33 9.75 -23.88
C ASN A 113 -27.05 8.91 -23.71
N PHE A 114 -26.06 9.10 -24.59
CA PHE A 114 -24.76 8.44 -24.48
C PHE A 114 -24.02 8.83 -23.20
N CYS A 115 -23.97 10.13 -22.86
CA CYS A 115 -23.32 10.62 -21.64
C CYS A 115 -23.97 10.03 -20.38
N SER A 116 -25.30 10.02 -20.31
CA SER A 116 -26.04 9.43 -19.18
C SER A 116 -25.76 7.94 -19.02
N LYS A 117 -25.74 7.18 -20.13
CA LYS A 117 -25.35 5.76 -20.12
C LYS A 117 -23.90 5.58 -19.68
N ALA A 118 -22.99 6.43 -20.17
CA ALA A 118 -21.57 6.39 -19.79
C ALA A 118 -21.39 6.49 -18.27
N VAL A 119 -22.05 7.47 -17.65
CA VAL A 119 -21.96 7.69 -16.21
C VAL A 119 -22.47 6.48 -15.43
N ALA A 120 -23.59 5.90 -15.86
CA ALA A 120 -24.12 4.68 -15.24
C ALA A 120 -23.15 3.51 -15.37
N ASP A 121 -22.59 3.28 -16.57
CA ASP A 121 -21.66 2.20 -16.84
C ASP A 121 -20.37 2.33 -16.00
N TYR A 122 -19.75 3.52 -15.96
CA TYR A 122 -18.56 3.76 -15.13
C TYR A 122 -18.84 3.57 -13.64
N SER A 123 -20.01 4.00 -13.17
CA SER A 123 -20.41 3.84 -11.76
C SER A 123 -20.59 2.37 -11.40
N SER A 124 -21.21 1.60 -12.29
CA SER A 124 -21.37 0.15 -12.13
C SER A 124 -20.01 -0.55 -12.10
N GLU A 125 -19.11 -0.21 -13.02
CA GLU A 125 -17.79 -0.83 -13.09
C GLU A 125 -16.93 -0.49 -11.87
N ALA A 126 -16.97 0.76 -11.38
CA ALA A 126 -16.33 1.15 -10.14
C ALA A 126 -16.82 0.32 -8.94
N GLY A 127 -18.12 -0.01 -8.91
CA GLY A 127 -18.71 -0.91 -7.92
C GLY A 127 -18.09 -2.32 -7.95
N LYS A 128 -17.91 -2.90 -9.13
CA LYS A 128 -17.26 -4.22 -9.27
C LYS A 128 -15.80 -4.19 -8.83
N VAL A 129 -15.06 -3.13 -9.19
CA VAL A 129 -13.66 -2.95 -8.76
C VAL A 129 -13.59 -2.86 -7.24
N ALA A 130 -14.49 -2.09 -6.62
CA ALA A 130 -14.58 -1.99 -5.16
C ALA A 130 -14.92 -3.35 -4.51
N GLU A 131 -15.80 -4.15 -5.12
CA GLU A 131 -16.12 -5.50 -4.65
C GLU A 131 -14.89 -6.41 -4.67
N ILE A 132 -14.12 -6.42 -5.76
CA ILE A 132 -12.87 -7.19 -5.86
C ILE A 132 -11.89 -6.78 -4.75
N GLY A 133 -11.72 -5.47 -4.54
CA GLY A 133 -10.86 -4.93 -3.49
C GLY A 133 -11.31 -5.32 -2.09
N SER A 134 -12.60 -5.15 -1.79
CA SER A 134 -13.22 -5.53 -0.51
C SER A 134 -13.06 -7.03 -0.22
N ARG A 135 -13.25 -7.87 -1.24
CA ARG A 135 -13.07 -9.33 -1.12
C ARG A 135 -11.62 -9.70 -0.88
N LEU A 136 -10.67 -9.03 -1.53
CA LEU A 136 -9.24 -9.22 -1.27
C LEU A 136 -8.86 -8.83 0.16
N ALA A 137 -9.32 -7.66 0.64
CA ALA A 137 -9.08 -7.17 1.99
C ALA A 137 -9.68 -8.12 3.05
N THR A 138 -10.92 -8.54 2.86
CA THR A 138 -11.61 -9.48 3.77
C THR A 138 -10.89 -10.83 3.84
N ASN A 139 -10.48 -11.39 2.70
CA ASN A 139 -9.71 -12.64 2.66
C ASN A 139 -8.34 -12.51 3.34
N THR A 140 -7.68 -11.36 3.19
CA THR A 140 -6.40 -11.06 3.83
C THR A 140 -6.57 -10.99 5.35
N ALA A 141 -7.54 -10.22 5.83
CA ALA A 141 -7.84 -10.10 7.26
C ALA A 141 -8.23 -11.45 7.88
N ALA A 142 -9.05 -12.24 7.18
CA ALA A 142 -9.42 -13.58 7.62
C ALA A 142 -8.21 -14.52 7.71
N SER A 143 -7.28 -14.44 6.75
CA SER A 143 -6.05 -15.23 6.76
C SER A 143 -5.14 -14.83 7.91
N MET A 144 -4.88 -13.53 8.10
CA MET A 144 -4.08 -13.03 9.23
C MET A 144 -4.66 -13.44 10.59
N ARG A 145 -5.98 -13.39 10.76
CA ARG A 145 -6.64 -13.83 12.00
C ARG A 145 -6.49 -15.32 12.24
N ARG A 146 -6.47 -16.15 11.20
CA ARG A 146 -6.24 -17.60 11.31
C ARG A 146 -4.79 -17.88 11.70
N GLU A 147 -3.83 -17.28 11.02
CA GLU A 147 -2.39 -17.46 11.30
C GLU A 147 -2.03 -16.99 12.72
N ALA A 148 -2.63 -15.87 13.19
CA ALA A 148 -2.42 -15.39 14.55
C ALA A 148 -2.92 -16.39 15.62
N LYS A 149 -4.08 -17.03 15.40
CA LYS A 149 -4.62 -18.05 16.31
C LYS A 149 -3.75 -19.30 16.37
N THR A 150 -3.24 -19.75 15.23
CA THR A 150 -2.37 -20.94 15.18
C THR A 150 -1.02 -20.72 15.87
N ILE A 151 -0.56 -19.46 15.98
CA ILE A 151 0.66 -19.12 16.71
C ILE A 151 0.40 -19.06 18.22
N THR A 152 -0.77 -18.59 18.65
CA THR A 152 -1.13 -18.51 20.08
C THR A 152 -1.49 -19.86 20.69
N ASP A 153 -2.03 -20.78 19.88
CA ASP A 153 -2.48 -22.09 20.34
C ASP A 153 -1.38 -23.17 20.30
N ASP A 154 -0.17 -22.86 19.79
CA ASP A 154 0.97 -23.79 19.84
C ASP A 154 1.46 -23.92 21.31
N PRO A 155 1.41 -25.12 21.93
CA PRO A 155 1.83 -25.29 23.31
C PRO A 155 3.33 -25.01 23.46
N VAL A 156 3.69 -24.10 24.37
CA VAL A 156 5.09 -23.91 24.80
C VAL A 156 5.57 -25.25 25.36
N PRO A 157 6.58 -25.92 24.77
CA PRO A 157 7.18 -27.07 25.41
C PRO A 157 7.75 -26.58 26.73
N SER A 158 7.19 -27.05 27.84
CA SER A 158 7.71 -26.76 29.17
C SER A 158 9.18 -27.16 29.21
N THR A 159 10.07 -26.18 29.21
CA THR A 159 11.49 -26.37 29.52
C THR A 159 11.59 -26.89 30.94
N VAL A 160 11.81 -28.20 31.07
CA VAL A 160 12.31 -28.84 32.29
C VAL A 160 13.82 -28.63 32.31
N GLY A 161 14.30 -27.95 33.34
CA GLY A 161 15.70 -27.77 33.70
C GLY A 161 15.79 -27.29 35.14
#